data_AF-A0A950BFU8-F1
#
_entry.id   AF-A0A950BFU8-F1
#
_cell.length_a   1.000
_cell.length_b   1.000
_cell.length_c   1.000
_cell.angle_alpha   90.00
_cell.angle_beta   90.00
_cell.angle_gamma   90.00
#
_symmetry.space_group_name_H-M   'P 1'
#
loop_
_entity.id
_entity.type
_entity.pdbx_description
1 polymer ?
#
loop_
_entity_poly.entity_id
_entity_poly.type
_entity_poly.pdbx_seq_one_letter_code
_entity_poly.pdbx_strand_id
1 'polypeptide(L)'
;MSNAASPDWGLEQIVADLRASREERHRTRHPLGIRELPSRDAVVNIVAGLRAALFPTHYGAPDLTDESIDYYVGHTLDSTLRLLAEQIRRALRFLPESAQASDDALRVR
;
A
#
# COMPACT_ATOMS: atom_id res chain seq x y z
N MET A 1 -6.53 -3.79 49.90
CA MET A 1 -6.68 -3.26 48.52
C MET A 1 -6.15 -4.33 47.58
N SER A 2 -7.04 -5.20 47.09
CA SER A 2 -6.65 -6.39 46.32
C SER A 2 -6.33 -5.99 44.88
N ASN A 3 -5.08 -6.21 44.48
CA ASN A 3 -4.61 -6.04 43.11
C ASN A 3 -5.25 -7.16 42.25
N ALA A 4 -6.23 -6.80 41.43
CA ALA A 4 -6.84 -7.75 40.50
C ALA A 4 -5.77 -8.19 39.50
N ALA A 5 -5.32 -9.45 39.59
CA ALA A 5 -4.39 -10.03 38.64
C ALA A 5 -5.00 -9.88 37.23
N SER A 6 -4.28 -9.21 36.33
CA SER A 6 -4.70 -9.11 34.94
C SER A 6 -4.77 -10.52 34.35
N PRO A 7 -5.82 -10.87 33.59
CA PRO A 7 -5.93 -12.20 33.00
C PRO A 7 -4.72 -12.48 32.10
N ASP A 8 -4.11 -13.65 32.30
CA ASP A 8 -3.06 -14.15 31.43
C ASP A 8 -3.70 -14.70 30.15
N TRP A 9 -3.57 -13.94 29.07
CA TRP A 9 -4.12 -14.30 27.76
C TRP A 9 -3.26 -15.30 27.00
N GLY A 10 -2.13 -15.77 27.58
CA GLY A 10 -1.24 -16.72 26.92
C GLY A 10 -0.63 -16.19 25.62
N LEU A 11 -0.46 -14.86 25.50
CA LEU A 11 -0.03 -14.21 24.26
C LEU A 11 1.32 -14.72 23.76
N GLU A 12 2.24 -15.05 24.66
CA GLU A 12 3.56 -15.57 24.28
C GLU A 12 3.44 -16.89 23.50
N GLN A 13 2.62 -17.82 23.99
CA GLN A 13 2.39 -19.10 23.33
C GLN A 13 1.67 -18.90 21.99
N ILE A 14 0.63 -18.06 21.95
CA ILE A 14 -0.09 -17.75 20.72
C ILE A 14 0.84 -17.15 19.66
N VAL A 15 1.72 -16.21 20.06
CA VAL A 15 2.70 -15.59 19.14
C VAL A 15 3.71 -16.63 18.64
N ALA A 16 4.17 -17.53 19.51
CA ALA A 16 5.08 -18.62 19.14
C ALA A 16 4.43 -19.57 18.12
N ASP A 17 3.19 -20.01 18.37
CA ASP A 17 2.45 -20.90 17.49
C ASP A 17 2.14 -20.24 16.14
N LEU A 18 1.76 -18.97 16.15
CA LEU A 18 1.56 -18.19 14.92
C LEU A 18 2.88 -18.03 14.15
N ARG A 19 4.03 -17.88 14.82
CA ARG A 19 5.34 -17.85 14.15
C ARG A 19 5.64 -19.20 13.51
N ALA A 20 5.47 -20.31 14.22
CA ALA A 20 5.68 -21.65 13.67
C ALA A 20 4.80 -21.89 12.43
N SER A 21 3.51 -21.55 12.51
CA SER A 21 2.56 -21.62 11.38
C SER A 21 3.01 -20.81 10.17
N ARG A 22 3.55 -19.59 10.38
CA ARG A 22 4.09 -18.73 9.31
C ARG A 22 5.35 -19.28 8.65
N GLU A 23 6.11 -20.14 9.30
CA GLU A 23 7.31 -20.76 8.70
C GLU A 23 6.96 -22.10 8.03
N GLU A 24 5.98 -22.85 8.55
CA GLU A 24 5.60 -24.18 8.05
C GLU A 24 4.60 -24.13 6.88
N ARG A 25 3.52 -23.33 7.00
CA ARG A 25 2.41 -23.33 6.02
C ARG A 25 2.49 -22.19 5.02
N HIS A 26 2.95 -21.04 5.48
CA HIS A 26 3.06 -19.88 4.63
C HIS A 26 4.52 -19.77 4.19
N ARG A 27 4.83 -20.07 2.92
CA ARG A 27 6.07 -19.55 2.29
C ARG A 27 6.03 -18.02 2.17
N THR A 28 5.56 -17.32 3.21
CA THR A 28 5.52 -15.86 3.34
C THR A 28 6.90 -15.25 3.28
N ARG A 29 7.93 -16.02 3.64
CA ARG A 29 9.30 -15.76 3.17
C ARG A 29 9.43 -16.35 1.78
N HIS A 30 9.09 -15.55 0.77
CA HIS A 30 9.65 -15.79 -0.57
C HIS A 30 11.18 -15.87 -0.40
N PRO A 31 11.91 -16.73 -1.13
CA PRO A 31 13.36 -16.86 -1.00
C PRO A 31 14.15 -15.53 -1.20
N LEU A 32 13.47 -14.47 -1.64
CA LEU A 32 14.01 -13.13 -1.86
C LEU A 32 13.66 -12.11 -0.74
N GLY A 33 13.04 -12.54 0.37
CA GLY A 33 12.68 -11.69 1.50
C GLY A 33 11.21 -11.23 1.55
N ILE A 34 10.90 -10.31 2.48
CA ILE A 34 9.56 -9.73 2.64
C ILE A 34 9.28 -8.84 1.42
N ARG A 35 8.38 -9.29 0.55
CA ARG A 35 7.92 -8.48 -0.58
C ARG A 35 6.64 -7.78 -0.18
N GLU A 36 6.66 -6.45 -0.18
CA GLU A 36 5.47 -5.68 0.14
C GLU A 36 4.44 -5.85 -0.98
N LEU A 37 3.28 -6.40 -0.60
CA LEU A 37 2.09 -6.43 -1.46
C LEU A 37 1.63 -5.00 -1.78
N PRO A 38 0.87 -4.81 -2.88
CA PRO A 38 0.15 -3.57 -3.10
C PRO A 38 -0.72 -3.24 -1.87
N SER A 39 -0.66 -1.99 -1.41
CA SER A 39 -1.47 -1.52 -0.31
C SER A 39 -2.87 -1.19 -0.80
N ARG A 40 -3.87 -1.82 -0.18
CA ARG A 40 -5.28 -1.52 -0.45
C ARG A 40 -5.59 -0.04 -0.20
N ASP A 41 -5.09 0.52 0.89
CA ASP A 41 -5.34 1.92 1.25
C ASP A 41 -4.69 2.87 0.24
N ALA A 42 -3.50 2.52 -0.27
CA ALA A 42 -2.88 3.27 -1.35
C ALA A 42 -3.72 3.25 -2.62
N VAL A 43 -4.29 2.11 -3.00
CA VAL A 43 -5.19 2.00 -4.17
C VAL A 43 -6.45 2.85 -3.99
N VAL A 44 -7.05 2.85 -2.79
CA VAL A 44 -8.20 3.72 -2.48
C VAL A 44 -7.82 5.20 -2.65
N ASN A 45 -6.66 5.60 -2.13
CA ASN A 45 -6.16 6.98 -2.26
C ASN A 45 -5.87 7.35 -3.72
N ILE A 46 -5.33 6.43 -4.51
CA ILE A 46 -5.10 6.65 -5.94
C ILE A 46 -6.43 6.95 -6.65
N VAL A 47 -7.45 6.13 -6.42
CA VAL A 47 -8.77 6.35 -7.04
C VAL A 47 -9.36 7.68 -6.60
N ALA A 48 -9.22 8.06 -5.32
CA ALA A 48 -9.66 9.36 -4.83
C ALA A 48 -8.92 10.51 -5.52
N GLY A 49 -7.59 10.43 -5.64
CA GLY A 49 -6.76 11.44 -6.30
C GLY A 49 -7.06 11.59 -7.78
N LEU A 50 -7.28 10.48 -8.51
CA LEU A 50 -7.69 10.52 -9.91
C LEU A 50 -9.05 11.21 -10.08
N ARG A 51 -10.03 10.90 -9.21
CA ARG A 51 -11.33 11.56 -9.23
C ARG A 51 -11.23 13.05 -8.93
N ALA A 52 -10.36 13.43 -8.00
CA ALA A 52 -10.11 14.83 -7.66
C ALA A 52 -9.43 15.61 -8.80
N ALA A 53 -8.50 14.99 -9.54
CA ALA A 53 -7.88 15.61 -10.71
C ALA A 53 -8.85 15.71 -11.91
N LEU A 54 -9.71 14.70 -12.12
CA LEU A 54 -10.68 14.68 -13.23
C LEU A 54 -11.90 15.58 -13.00
N PHE A 55 -12.34 15.69 -11.75
CA PHE A 55 -13.51 16.49 -11.36
C PHE A 55 -13.17 17.39 -10.15
N PRO A 56 -12.26 18.36 -10.33
CA PRO A 56 -11.73 19.19 -9.23
C PRO A 56 -12.81 19.98 -8.49
N THR A 57 -13.87 20.42 -9.18
CA THR A 57 -14.99 21.13 -8.54
C THR A 57 -15.90 20.23 -7.69
N HIS A 58 -15.79 18.91 -7.81
CA HIS A 58 -16.65 17.95 -7.11
C HIS A 58 -15.92 17.16 -6.03
N TYR A 59 -14.66 16.79 -6.29
CA TYR A 59 -13.85 15.95 -5.40
C TYR A 59 -12.52 16.60 -5.01
N GLY A 60 -12.26 17.83 -5.47
CA GLY A 60 -11.04 18.57 -5.18
C GLY A 60 -11.11 19.38 -3.88
N ALA A 61 -10.21 20.36 -3.74
CA ALA A 61 -10.22 21.26 -2.59
C ALA A 61 -11.47 22.16 -2.61
N PRO A 62 -12.04 22.50 -1.43
CA PRO A 62 -13.29 23.25 -1.33
C PRO A 62 -13.20 24.71 -1.77
N ASP A 63 -11.98 25.24 -1.90
CA ASP A 63 -11.66 26.65 -2.15
C ASP A 63 -10.92 26.87 -3.48
N LEU A 64 -11.06 25.95 -4.43
CA LEU A 64 -10.48 26.11 -5.77
C LEU A 64 -11.08 27.30 -6.51
N THR A 65 -10.19 28.16 -7.01
CA THR A 65 -10.48 29.30 -7.88
C THR A 65 -10.01 29.00 -9.30
N ASP A 66 -10.44 29.80 -10.28
CA ASP A 66 -10.02 29.66 -11.68
C ASP A 66 -8.48 29.77 -11.83
N GLU A 67 -7.81 30.52 -10.97
CA GLU A 67 -6.34 30.68 -11.00
C GLU A 67 -5.58 29.52 -10.33
N SER A 68 -6.22 28.82 -9.38
CA SER A 68 -5.58 27.77 -8.56
C SER A 68 -5.91 26.34 -9.00
N ILE A 69 -6.98 26.17 -9.79
CA ILE A 69 -7.49 24.87 -10.22
C ILE A 69 -6.44 24.08 -11.02
N ASP A 70 -5.74 24.72 -11.94
CA ASP A 70 -4.74 24.04 -12.78
C ASP A 70 -3.55 23.57 -11.95
N TYR A 71 -3.12 24.36 -10.97
CA TYR A 71 -2.06 23.97 -10.04
C TYR A 71 -2.49 22.78 -9.18
N TYR A 72 -3.72 22.83 -8.65
CA TYR A 72 -4.29 21.73 -7.87
C TYR A 72 -4.35 20.43 -8.69
N VAL A 73 -4.86 20.50 -9.92
CA VAL A 73 -4.99 19.35 -10.82
C VAL A 73 -3.61 18.78 -11.12
N GLY A 74 -2.64 19.63 -11.50
CA GLY A 74 -1.27 19.20 -11.80
C GLY A 74 -0.60 18.50 -10.61
N HIS A 75 -0.67 19.11 -9.43
CA HIS A 75 -0.08 18.54 -8.21
C HIS A 75 -0.75 17.22 -7.79
N THR A 76 -2.08 17.17 -7.81
CA THR A 76 -2.86 15.98 -7.44
C THR A 76 -2.58 14.84 -8.41
N LEU A 77 -2.49 15.15 -9.71
CA LEU A 77 -2.21 14.14 -10.72
C LEU A 77 -0.79 13.59 -10.62
N ASP A 78 0.23 14.45 -10.49
CA ASP A 78 1.63 13.99 -10.34
C ASP A 78 1.81 13.08 -9.12
N SER A 79 1.33 13.51 -7.95
CA SER A 79 1.42 12.72 -6.72
C SER A 79 0.65 11.40 -6.81
N THR A 80 -0.54 11.42 -7.40
CA THR A 80 -1.38 10.22 -7.60
C THR A 80 -0.73 9.22 -8.55
N LEU A 81 -0.16 9.69 -9.67
CA LEU A 81 0.48 8.83 -10.66
C LEU A 81 1.78 8.23 -10.13
N ARG A 82 2.56 8.96 -9.34
CA ARG A 82 3.74 8.41 -8.64
C ARG A 82 3.35 7.28 -7.69
N LEU A 83 2.28 7.47 -6.92
CA LEU A 83 1.77 6.43 -6.03
C LEU A 83 1.25 5.22 -6.80
N LEU A 84 0.54 5.44 -7.91
CA LEU A 84 0.06 4.38 -8.80
C LEU A 84 1.21 3.57 -9.38
N ALA A 85 2.24 4.22 -9.93
CA ALA A 85 3.42 3.54 -10.48
C ALA A 85 4.08 2.65 -9.43
N GLU A 86 4.19 3.13 -8.19
CA GLU A 86 4.73 2.36 -7.07
C GLU A 86 3.86 1.14 -6.72
N GLN A 87 2.53 1.27 -6.71
CA GLN A 87 1.63 0.13 -6.46
C GLN A 87 1.63 -0.87 -7.62
N ILE A 88 1.71 -0.42 -8.87
CA ILE A 88 1.85 -1.29 -10.04
C ILE A 88 3.16 -2.07 -9.96
N ARG A 89 4.27 -1.43 -9.62
CA ARG A 89 5.58 -2.09 -9.42
C ARG A 89 5.49 -3.18 -8.35
N ARG A 90 4.82 -2.90 -7.23
CA ARG A 90 4.53 -3.90 -6.18
C ARG A 90 3.67 -5.04 -6.69
N ALA A 91 2.71 -4.78 -7.58
CA ALA A 91 1.83 -5.81 -8.12
C ALA A 91 2.53 -6.71 -9.15
N LEU A 92 3.26 -6.11 -10.12
CA LEU A 92 3.97 -6.83 -11.19
C LEU A 92 4.91 -7.89 -10.63
N ARG A 93 5.56 -7.55 -9.54
CA ARG A 93 6.37 -8.44 -8.73
C ARG A 93 5.69 -9.81 -8.50
N PHE A 94 4.39 -9.86 -8.19
CA PHE A 94 3.66 -11.10 -7.91
C PHE A 94 3.24 -11.88 -9.18
N LEU A 95 3.51 -11.37 -10.39
CA LEU A 95 3.30 -12.11 -11.62
C LEU A 95 4.43 -13.14 -11.82
N PRO A 96 4.12 -14.37 -12.28
CA PRO A 96 5.12 -15.42 -12.52
C PRO A 96 6.25 -14.96 -13.44
N GLU A 97 5.94 -14.24 -14.53
CA GLU A 97 6.95 -13.75 -15.48
C GLU A 97 7.89 -12.67 -14.93
N SER A 98 7.52 -12.02 -13.83
CA SER A 98 8.25 -10.86 -13.28
C SER A 98 8.79 -11.13 -11.86
N ALA A 99 8.72 -12.38 -11.40
CA ALA A 99 9.10 -12.78 -10.05
C ALA A 99 10.58 -12.50 -9.73
N GLN A 100 11.46 -12.55 -10.73
CA GLN A 100 12.90 -12.32 -10.60
C GLN A 100 13.36 -10.98 -11.21
N ALA A 101 12.44 -10.17 -11.74
CA ALA A 101 12.79 -8.90 -12.36
C ALA A 101 13.34 -7.92 -11.32
N SER A 102 14.47 -7.28 -11.65
CA SER A 102 15.04 -6.21 -10.82
C SER A 102 14.14 -4.98 -10.80
N ASP A 103 14.35 -4.11 -9.84
CA ASP A 103 13.52 -2.91 -9.71
C ASP A 103 13.63 -1.98 -10.90
N ASP A 104 14.82 -1.87 -11.47
CA ASP A 104 15.08 -1.05 -12.65
C ASP A 104 14.44 -1.64 -13.91
N ALA A 105 14.39 -2.97 -14.04
CA ALA A 105 13.68 -3.63 -15.13
C ALA A 105 12.17 -3.40 -15.08
N LEU A 106 11.60 -3.25 -13.88
CA LEU A 106 10.19 -2.94 -13.68
C LEU A 106 9.86 -1.44 -13.85
N ARG A 107 10.84 -0.54 -13.74
CA ARG A 107 10.67 0.91 -13.97
C ARG A 107 10.56 1.27 -15.46
N VAL A 108 11.09 0.43 -16.34
CA VAL A 108 11.18 0.68 -17.79
C VAL A 108 9.99 0.09 -18.56
N ARG A 109 9.16 -0.73 -17.89
CA ARG A 109 8.05 -1.48 -18.48
C ARG A 109 6.73 -0.74 -18.33
#